data_AF-A0A816HTC1-F1
#
_entry.id   AF-A0A816HTC1-F1
#
_cell.length_a   1.000
_cell.length_b   1.000
_cell.length_c   1.000
_cell.angle_alpha   90.00
_cell.angle_beta   90.00
_cell.angle_gamma   90.00
#
_symmetry.space_group_name_H-M   'P 1'
#
loop_
_entity.id
_entity.type
_entity.pdbx_description
1 polymer ?
#
loop_
_entity_poly.entity_id
_entity_poly.type
_entity_poly.pdbx_seq_one_letter_code
_entity_poly.pdbx_strand_id
1 'polypeptide(L)' 'MKSLQLVFPSNSFHVTNGPIDGALPRSHTCSFALDLPEYSSTDVMYDRLNYAIMYCSSIDGDGNMNEMPDSASFADDD' A
#
# COMPACT_ATOMS: atom_id res chain seq x y z
N MET A 1 -14.00 -3.43 14.58
CA MET A 1 -13.77 -2.25 13.72
C MET A 1 -12.34 -1.83 14.00
N LYS A 2 -11.36 -2.14 13.13
CA LYS A 2 -9.94 -1.85 13.40
C LYS A 2 -9.65 -0.45 12.86
N SER A 3 -9.26 0.48 13.72
CA SER A 3 -8.92 1.86 13.32
C SER A 3 -7.69 1.86 12.43
N LEU A 4 -7.76 2.62 11.33
CA LEU A 4 -6.62 2.91 10.46
C LEU A 4 -5.62 3.78 11.23
N GLN A 5 -4.36 3.36 11.30
CA GLN A 5 -3.33 4.10 12.04
C GLN A 5 -2.49 4.92 11.07
N LEU A 6 -2.69 6.24 11.09
CA LEU A 6 -1.82 7.18 10.39
C LEU A 6 -0.54 7.33 11.20
N VAL A 7 0.60 6.93 10.62
CA VAL A 7 1.90 7.08 11.27
C VAL A 7 2.53 8.38 10.74
N PHE A 8 2.58 9.40 11.60
CA PHE A 8 3.34 10.62 11.33
C PHE A 8 4.75 10.45 11.92
N PRO A 9 5.83 10.56 11.13
CA PRO A 9 7.17 10.62 11.70
C PRO A 9 7.25 11.81 12.67
N SER A 10 7.80 11.57 13.87
CA SER A 10 7.83 12.58 14.93
C SER A 10 8.82 13.70 14.60
N ASN A 11 8.27 14.89 14.35
CA ASN A 11 8.86 16.24 14.39
C ASN A 11 10.38 16.35 14.19
N SER A 12 10.79 16.56 12.94
CA SER A 12 11.91 17.43 12.61
C SER A 12 11.46 18.32 11.45
N PHE A 13 10.89 19.49 11.79
CA PHE A 13 10.46 20.49 10.80
C PHE A 13 11.66 20.93 9.96
N HIS A 14 11.83 20.29 8.81
CA HIS A 14 12.78 20.69 7.79
C HIS A 14 11.94 21.24 6.63
N VAL A 15 11.95 22.57 6.46
CA VAL A 15 11.38 23.20 5.26
C VAL A 15 12.30 22.83 4.09
N THR A 16 12.07 21.68 3.48
CA THR A 16 12.61 21.38 2.15
C THR A 16 11.48 21.61 1.16
N ASN A 17 11.43 22.79 0.54
CA ASN A 17 10.75 22.92 -0.75
C ASN A 17 11.57 22.09 -1.75
N GLY A 18 11.21 20.81 -1.88
CA GLY A 18 12.00 19.78 -2.54
C GLY A 18 11.23 18.45 -2.62
N PRO A 19 11.85 17.36 -3.15
CA PRO A 19 11.26 16.14 -3.75
C PRO A 19 10.16 15.36 -2.99
N ILE A 20 9.76 15.81 -1.81
CA ILE A 20 8.77 15.21 -0.91
C ILE A 20 7.34 15.41 -1.44
N ASP A 21 7.01 16.57 -2.00
CA ASP A 21 5.68 16.83 -2.59
C ASP A 21 5.43 16.03 -3.89
N GLY A 22 6.47 15.42 -4.46
CA GLY A 22 6.37 14.50 -5.59
C GLY A 22 6.17 13.04 -5.17
N ALA A 23 6.36 12.72 -3.89
CA ALA A 23 6.18 11.36 -3.38
C ALA A 23 4.69 11.03 -3.26
N LEU A 24 4.35 9.77 -3.51
CA LEU A 24 3.01 9.23 -3.24
C LEU A 24 2.99 8.53 -1.88
N PRO A 25 1.86 8.60 -1.15
CA PRO A 25 1.71 7.88 0.12
C PRO A 25 1.75 6.37 -0.10
N ARG A 26 2.31 5.64 0.88
CA ARG A 26 2.40 4.17 0.84
C ARG A 26 1.41 3.55 1.81
N SER A 27 0.65 2.56 1.35
CA SER A 27 -0.24 1.76 2.18
C SER A 27 0.41 0.44 2.59
N HIS A 28 0.17 0.06 3.85
CA HIS A 28 0.51 -1.25 4.40
C HIS A 28 -0.79 -1.96 4.76
N THR A 29 -1.26 -2.83 3.87
CA THR A 29 -2.57 -3.49 4.00
C THR A 29 -2.62 -4.49 5.16
N CYS A 30 -1.50 -5.17 5.47
CA CYS A 30 -1.43 -6.14 6.56
C CYS A 30 -1.55 -5.48 7.95
N SER A 31 -1.11 -4.23 8.10
CA SER A 31 -1.07 -3.49 9.37
C SER A 31 -2.10 -2.35 9.44
N PHE A 32 -2.92 -2.16 8.40
CA PHE A 32 -3.87 -1.05 8.31
C PHE A 32 -3.21 0.31 8.59
N ALA A 33 -2.00 0.50 8.07
CA ALA A 33 -1.20 1.69 8.27
C ALA A 33 -0.94 2.41 6.95
N LEU A 34 -0.80 3.74 7.04
CA LEU A 34 -0.40 4.60 5.92
C LEU A 34 0.83 5.40 6.32
N ASP A 35 1.86 5.32 5.47
CA ASP A 35 3.01 6.21 5.53
C ASP A 35 2.68 7.46 4.70
N LEU A 36 2.52 8.58 5.40
CA LEU A 36 2.29 9.88 4.79
C LEU A 36 3.60 10.69 4.79
N PRO A 37 4.10 11.11 3.63
CA PRO A 37 5.16 12.11 3.55
C PRO A 37 4.78 13.40 4.28
N GLU A 38 5.79 14.12 4.78
CA GLU A 38 5.62 15.47 5.32
C GLU A 38 5.42 16.47 4.17
N TYR A 39 4.20 16.52 3.63
CA TYR A 39 3.86 17.45 2.56
C TYR A 39 3.94 18.91 3.00
N SER A 40 4.24 19.80 2.06
CA SER A 40 4.34 21.24 2.32
C SER A 40 3.01 21.88 2.73
N SER A 41 1.87 21.31 2.31
CA SER A 41 0.54 21.75 2.71
C SER A 41 -0.48 20.60 2.73
N THR A 42 -1.62 20.85 3.40
CA THR A 42 -2.76 19.93 3.40
C THR A 42 -3.36 19.72 2.03
N ASP A 43 -3.31 20.74 1.16
CA ASP A 43 -3.84 20.66 -0.21
C ASP A 43 -2.99 19.70 -1.06
N VAL A 44 -1.66 19.80 -0.95
CA VAL A 44 -0.74 18.87 -1.63
C VAL A 44 -0.94 17.44 -1.11
N MET A 45 -1.08 17.26 0.20
CA MET A 45 -1.39 15.96 0.79
C MET A 45 -2.69 15.37 0.23
N TYR A 46 -3.74 16.18 0.14
CA TYR A 46 -5.04 15.76 -0.38
C TYR A 46 -4.94 15.30 -1.83
N ASP A 47 -4.32 16.10 -2.70
CA ASP A 47 -4.16 15.76 -4.12
C ASP A 47 -3.36 14.47 -4.31
N ARG A 48 -2.28 14.29 -3.55
CA ARG A 48 -1.43 13.08 -3.63
C ARG A 48 -2.13 11.85 -3.08
N LEU A 49 -2.85 12.00 -1.97
CA LEU A 49 -3.61 10.90 -1.39
C LEU A 49 -4.77 10.48 -2.31
N ASN A 50 -5.50 11.44 -2.86
CA ASN A 50 -6.58 11.16 -3.81
C ASN A 50 -6.04 10.47 -5.07
N TYR A 51 -4.93 10.97 -5.63
CA TYR A 51 -4.26 10.31 -6.75
C TYR A 51 -3.88 8.86 -6.42
N ALA A 52 -3.22 8.64 -5.28
CA ALA A 52 -2.81 7.29 -4.88
C ALA A 52 -3.99 6.35 -4.66
N ILE A 53 -5.12 6.83 -4.13
CA ILE A 53 -6.34 6.01 -4.00
C ILE A 53 -6.89 5.61 -5.37
N MET A 54 -6.98 6.55 -6.31
CA MET A 54 -7.59 6.31 -7.62
C MET A 54 -6.76 5.42 -8.54
N TYR A 55 -5.43 5.47 -8.40
CA TYR A 55 -4.50 4.80 -9.29
C TYR A 55 -3.66 3.70 -8.60
N CYS A 56 -3.96 3.36 -7.35
CA CYS A 56 -3.27 2.28 -6.67
C CYS A 56 -3.55 0.95 -7.37
N SER A 57 -2.48 0.30 -7.82
CA SER A 57 -2.54 -1.10 -8.25
C SER A 57 -2.26 -1.99 -7.03
N SER A 58 -3.27 -2.24 -6.22
CA SER A 58 -3.19 -3.29 -5.20
C SER A 58 -3.30 -4.64 -5.91
N ILE A 59 -2.21 -5.41 -5.94
CA ILE A 59 -2.29 -6.85 -6.20
C ILE A 59 -2.90 -7.46 -4.96
N ASP A 60 -4.15 -7.91 -5.04
CA ASP A 60 -4.72 -8.80 -4.04
C ASP A 60 -3.99 -10.14 -4.16
N GLY A 61 -3.12 -10.41 -3.19
CA GLY A 61 -2.40 -11.67 -3.07
C GLY A 61 -3.29 -12.81 -2.55
N ASP A 62 -4.62 -12.68 -2.63
CA ASP A 62 -5.56 -13.73 -2.27
C ASP A 62 -5.77 -14.76 -3.40
N GLY A 63 -5.06 -14.58 -4.53
CA GLY A 63 -4.92 -15.56 -5.59
C GLY A 63 -4.56 -16.91 -4.98
N ASN A 64 -5.57 -17.77 -4.90
CA ASN A 64 -5.52 -19.10 -4.33
C ASN A 64 -4.33 -19.88 -4.91
N MET A 65 -3.18 -19.85 -4.23
CA MET A 65 -2.00 -20.65 -4.59
C MET A 65 -2.23 -22.16 -4.39
N ASN A 66 -3.47 -22.57 -4.16
CA ASN A 66 -3.88 -23.94 -3.93
C ASN A 66 -4.56 -24.63 -5.13
N GLU A 67 -4.51 -24.04 -6.33
CA GLU A 67 -4.80 -24.77 -7.58
C GLU A 67 -3.51 -25.09 -8.35
N MET A 68 -2.56 -25.73 -7.66
CA MET A 68 -1.78 -26.77 -8.32
C MET A 68 -2.64 -28.03 -8.21
N PRO A 69 -3.44 -28.41 -9.23
CA PRO A 69 -3.87 -29.79 -9.31
C PRO A 69 -2.58 -30.61 -9.33
N ASP A 70 -2.37 -31.39 -8.27
CA ASP A 70 -1.35 -32.42 -8.24
C ASP A 70 -1.61 -33.33 -9.44
N SER A 71 -0.90 -33.02 -10.51
CA SER A 71 -0.88 -33.71 -11.77
C SER A 71 0.05 -34.90 -11.60
N ALA A 72 -0.31 -35.79 -10.67
CA ALA A 72 0.40 -37.04 -10.43
C ALA A 72 -0.47 -38.10 -9.70
N SER A 73 -1.73 -38.28 -10.10
CA SER A 73 -2.36 -39.61 -10.05
C SER A 73 -2.58 -40.13 -11.47
N PHE A 74 -1.46 -40.23 -12.18
CA PHE A 74 -1.36 -40.96 -13.43
C PHE A 74 -1.32 -42.46 -13.11
N ALA A 75 -2.40 -43.16 -13.45
CA ALA A 75 -2.53 -44.59 -13.75
C ALA A 75 -1.92 -45.64 -12.79
N ASP A 76 -2.80 -46.45 -12.18
CA ASP A 76 -2.58 -47.90 -12.04
C ASP A 76 -3.94 -48.61 -12.24
N ASP A 77 -4.08 -49.26 -13.39
CA ASP A 77 -5.23 -50.04 -13.87
C ASP A 77 -4.68 -51.48 -14.04
N ASP A 78 -4.91 -52.35 -13.04
CA ASP A 78 -4.80 -53.83 -13.11
C ASP A 78 -5.48 -54.49 -11.88
#